data_AF-A0A6J4SC21-F1
#
_entry.id   AF-A0A6J4SC21-F1
#
_cell.length_a   1.000
_cell.length_b   1.000
_cell.length_c   1.000
_cell.angle_alpha   90.00
_cell.angle_beta   90.00
_cell.angle_gamma   90.00
#
_symmetry.space_group_name_H-M   'P 1'
#
loop_
_entity.id
_entity.type
_entity.pdbx_description
1 polymer ?
#
loop_
_entity_poly.entity_id
_entity_poly.type
_entity_poly.pdbx_seq_one_letter_code
_entity_poly.pdbx_strand_id
1 'polypeptide(L)' 'KEIEALKRRLNEIYVKHTGKDLAAIEHALERDYFMTAEAAKEFGLVDQVLVKRPEAGQPSP' A
#
# COMPACT_ATOMS: atom_id res chain seq x y z
N LYS A 1 -14.89 -4.47 21.38
CA LYS A 1 -14.94 -5.48 20.29
C LYS A 1 -15.01 -4.85 18.90
N GLU A 2 -15.67 -3.70 18.70
CA GLU A 2 -15.77 -3.09 17.37
C GLU A 2 -14.44 -2.54 16.81
N ILE A 3 -13.62 -1.92 17.65
CA ILE A 3 -12.32 -1.37 17.25
C ILE A 3 -11.38 -2.46 16.73
N GLU A 4 -11.37 -3.62 17.39
CA GLU A 4 -10.54 -4.76 17.00
C GLU A 4 -11.02 -5.41 15.70
N ALA A 5 -12.34 -5.53 15.52
CA ALA A 5 -12.92 -6.00 14.26
C ALA A 5 -12.61 -5.04 13.10
N LEU A 6 -12.64 -3.73 13.35
CA LEU A 6 -12.26 -2.72 12.36
C LEU A 6 -10.77 -2.81 12.01
N LYS A 7 -9.88 -2.91 13.01
CA LYS A 7 -8.43 -3.06 12.79
C LYS A 7 -8.13 -4.30 11.95
N ARG A 8 -8.74 -5.45 12.29
CA ARG A 8 -8.56 -6.69 11.52
C ARG A 8 -9.02 -6.53 10.07
N ARG A 9 -10.19 -5.92 9.85
CA ARG A 9 -10.72 -5.66 8.50
C ARG A 9 -9.79 -4.77 7.68
N LEU A 10 -9.23 -3.72 8.30
CA LEU A 10 -8.24 -2.87 7.63
C LEU A 10 -7.01 -3.66 7.23
N ASN A 11 -6.45 -4.46 8.15
CA ASN A 11 -5.28 -5.29 7.86
C ASN A 11 -5.54 -6.30 6.73
N GLU A 12 -6.71 -6.94 6.71
CA GLU A 12 -7.13 -7.87 5.65
C GLU A 12 -7.18 -7.18 4.27
N ILE A 13 -7.65 -5.93 4.21
CA ILE A 13 -7.64 -5.13 2.97
C ILE A 13 -6.20 -4.90 2.50
N TYR A 14 -5.31 -4.48 3.40
CA TYR A 14 -3.90 -4.28 3.08
C TYR A 14 -3.24 -5.56 2.57
N VAL A 15 -3.43 -6.70 3.24
CA VAL A 15 -2.91 -8.00 2.80
C VAL A 15 -3.38 -8.34 1.39
N LYS A 16 -4.68 -8.17 1.11
CA LYS A 16 -5.25 -8.49 -0.20
C LYS A 16 -4.65 -7.67 -1.34
N HIS A 17 -4.35 -6.40 -1.11
CA HIS A 17 -3.89 -5.48 -2.16
C HIS A 17 -2.37 -5.38 -2.27
N THR A 18 -1.65 -5.52 -1.15
CA THR A 18 -0.17 -5.46 -1.13
C THR A 18 0.50 -6.80 -1.38
N GLY A 19 -0.23 -7.91 -1.21
CA GLY A 19 0.33 -9.27 -1.28
C GLY A 19 1.28 -9.60 -0.11
N LYS A 20 1.38 -8.74 0.91
CA LYS A 20 2.17 -9.00 2.12
C LYS A 20 1.39 -9.85 3.11
N ASP A 21 2.13 -10.50 4.01
CA ASP A 21 1.51 -11.24 5.10
C ASP A 21 0.90 -10.31 6.17
N LEU A 22 -0.01 -10.87 6.96
CA LEU A 22 -0.70 -10.12 8.01
C LEU A 22 0.27 -9.55 9.04
N ALA A 23 1.34 -10.28 9.36
CA ALA A 23 2.35 -9.87 10.33
C ALA A 23 3.14 -8.63 9.89
N ALA A 24 3.57 -8.56 8.61
CA ALA A 24 4.24 -7.37 8.10
C ALA A 24 3.32 -6.16 8.08
N ILE A 25 2.04 -6.34 7.72
CA ILE A 25 1.04 -5.26 7.76
C ILE A 25 0.80 -4.79 9.19
N GLU A 26 0.65 -5.70 10.15
CA GLU A 26 0.46 -5.35 11.55
C GLU A 26 1.63 -4.58 12.13
N HIS A 27 2.86 -4.96 11.79
CA HIS A 27 4.06 -4.26 12.22
C HIS A 27 4.19 -2.88 11.55
N ALA A 28 3.91 -2.79 10.24
CA ALA A 28 3.97 -1.53 9.50
C ALA A 28 2.87 -0.53 9.93
N LEU A 29 1.72 -1.02 10.41
CA LEU A 29 0.58 -0.21 10.85
C LEU A 29 0.51 -0.04 12.38
N GLU A 30 1.48 -0.56 13.14
CA GLU A 30 1.55 -0.38 14.59
C GLU A 30 1.83 1.09 14.95
N ARG A 31 2.57 1.78 14.09
CA ARG A 31 2.89 3.21 14.16
C ARG A 31 2.74 3.85 12.79
N ASP A 32 2.66 5.18 12.78
CA ASP A 32 2.69 5.93 11.53
C ASP A 32 4.00 5.66 10.78
N TYR A 33 3.89 4.91 9.68
CA TYR A 33 5.02 4.53 8.85
C TYR A 33 4.93 5.25 7.50
N PHE A 34 5.70 6.33 7.38
CA PHE A 34 5.78 7.13 6.15
C PHE A 34 6.76 6.46 5.17
N MET A 35 6.32 6.31 3.92
CA MET A 35 7.10 5.70 2.85
C MET A 35 7.43 6.72 1.77
N THR A 36 8.58 6.58 1.11
CA THR A 36 8.83 7.25 -0.17
C THR A 36 7.97 6.62 -1.27
N ALA A 37 7.91 7.25 -2.44
CA ALA A 37 7.14 6.73 -3.56
C ALA A 37 7.65 5.34 -4.00
N GLU A 38 8.97 5.14 -4.00
CA GLU A 38 9.62 3.87 -4.32
C GLU A 38 9.30 2.81 -3.27
N ALA A 39 9.40 3.17 -1.97
CA ALA A 39 9.06 2.26 -0.89
C ALA A 39 7.57 1.87 -0.91
N ALA A 40 6.67 2.79 -1.25
CA ALA A 40 5.24 2.49 -1.42
C ALA A 40 4.99 1.52 -2.58
N LYS A 41 5.78 1.63 -3.66
CA LYS A 41 5.72 0.69 -4.79
C LYS A 41 6.21 -0.70 -4.39
N GLU A 42 7.36 -0.80 -3.73
CA GLU A 42 7.88 -2.06 -3.20
C GLU A 42 6.97 -2.66 -2.11
N PHE A 43 6.24 -1.81 -1.40
CA PHE A 43 5.23 -2.24 -0.45
C PHE A 43 3.97 -2.78 -1.14
N GLY A 44 3.79 -2.53 -2.44
CA GLY A 44 2.59 -2.94 -3.18
C GLY A 44 1.38 -2.02 -2.90
N LEU A 45 1.60 -0.79 -2.42
CA LEU A 45 0.54 0.21 -2.27
C LEU A 45 0.24 0.92 -3.59
N VAL A 46 1.24 1.05 -4.45
CA VAL A 46 1.14 1.72 -5.76
C VAL A 46 1.86 0.89 -6.81
N ASP A 47 1.35 0.88 -8.04
CA ASP A 47 1.96 0.07 -9.10
C ASP A 47 3.18 0.77 -9.73
N GLN A 48 3.11 2.10 -9.87
CA GLN A 48 4.10 2.89 -10.60
C GLN A 48 4.30 4.28 -9.99
N VAL A 49 5.54 4.77 -10.07
CA VAL A 49 5.93 6.13 -9.67
C VAL A 49 6.26 6.91 -10.93
N LEU A 50 5.48 7.95 -11.22
CA LEU A 50 5.65 8.78 -12.42
C LEU A 50 6.50 10.01 -12.10
N VAL A 51 7.63 10.16 -12.80
CA VAL A 51 8.54 11.32 -12.63
C VAL A 51 8.12 12.50 -13.51
N LYS A 52 7.38 12.23 -14.60
CA LYS A 52 6.83 13.23 -15.53
C LYS A 52 5.44 12.81 -15.95
N ARG A 53 4.60 13.78 -16.30
CA ARG A 53 3.28 13.52 -16.87
C ARG A 53 3.47 12.75 -18.19
N PRO A 54 2.72 11.65 -18.42
CA PRO A 54 2.73 11.00 -19.72
C PRO A 54 2.29 12.01 -20.80
N GLU A 55 3.07 12.13 -21.87
CA GLU A 55 2.73 13.02 -22.98
C GLU A 55 1.43 12.54 -23.64
N ALA A 56 0.56 13.49 -24.02
CA ALA A 56 -0.73 13.18 -24.61
C ALA A 56 -0.52 12.40 -25.92
N GLY A 57 -0.74 11.08 -25.89
CA GLY A 57 -0.61 10.19 -27.05
C GLY A 57 0.20 8.92 -26.83
N GLN A 58 0.91 8.77 -25.70
CA GLN A 58 1.50 7.47 -25.33
C GLN A 58 0.48 6.63 -24.57
N PRO A 59 0.29 5.33 -24.91
CA PRO A 59 -0.55 4.46 -24.10
C PRO A 59 0.04 4.39 -22.69
N SER A 60 -0.82 4.58 -21.69
CA SER A 60 -0.45 4.35 -20.30
C SER A 60 0.15 2.93 -20.17
N PRO A 61 1.35 2.78 -19.60
CA PRO A 61 1.93 1.47 -19.33
C PRO A 61 1.13 0.72 -18.26
#